data_AF-A0A943U1D4-F1
#
_entry.id   AF-A0A943U1D4-F1
#
_cell.length_a   1.000
_cell.length_b   1.000
_cell.length_c   1.000
_cell.angle_alpha   90.00
_cell.angle_beta   90.00
_cell.angle_gamma   90.00
#
_symmetry.space_group_name_H-M   'P 1'
#
loop_
_entity.id
_entity.type
_entity.pdbx_description
1 polymer ?
#
loop_
_entity_poly.entity_id
_entity_poly.type
_entity_poly.pdbx_seq_one_letter_code
_entity_poly.pdbx_strand_id
1 'polypeptide(L)'
;MKYLSKMMLALFFAVSLFLIPGTNQALYFPPTLYDNDQIVLVYGHMGHGTYVDKTSVVVEYYNPPYYKLAANVLTYNAEKGYLAGTRTQHYSYNIETGAIYSGDYGPLYDRSTNPMAKQRPVDVAKTVWEAAYHMPWKW
;
A
#
# COMPACT_ATOMS: atom_id res chain seq x y z
N MET A 1 -58.15 15.82 -4.88
CA MET A 1 -57.03 15.12 -5.57
C MET A 1 -55.68 15.85 -5.53
N LYS A 2 -55.60 17.18 -5.66
CA LYS A 2 -54.31 17.94 -5.67
C LYS A 2 -53.48 17.89 -4.37
N TYR A 3 -54.09 17.64 -3.20
CA TYR A 3 -53.39 17.57 -1.92
C TYR A 3 -52.80 16.17 -1.64
N LEU A 4 -53.49 15.12 -2.09
CA LEU A 4 -53.01 13.73 -2.01
C LEU A 4 -51.74 13.51 -2.84
N SER A 5 -51.63 14.12 -4.03
CA SER A 5 -50.42 13.99 -4.86
C SER A 5 -49.20 14.67 -4.23
N LYS A 6 -49.37 15.79 -3.52
CA LYS A 6 -48.29 16.48 -2.79
C LYS A 6 -47.82 15.68 -1.58
N MET A 7 -48.74 15.08 -0.83
CA MET A 7 -48.39 14.17 0.27
C MET A 7 -47.65 12.92 -0.22
N MET A 8 -48.12 12.30 -1.31
CA MET A 8 -47.44 11.13 -1.89
C MET A 8 -46.04 11.48 -2.41
N LEU A 9 -45.86 12.65 -3.02
CA LEU A 9 -44.55 13.11 -3.48
C LEU A 9 -43.59 13.37 -2.31
N ALA A 10 -44.07 14.02 -1.24
CA ALA A 10 -43.27 14.24 -0.03
C ALA A 10 -42.88 12.92 0.65
N LEU A 11 -43.79 11.94 0.68
CA LEU A 11 -43.53 10.61 1.23
C LEU A 11 -42.49 9.85 0.39
N PHE A 12 -42.61 9.91 -0.94
CA PHE A 12 -41.63 9.30 -1.85
C PHE A 12 -40.23 9.90 -1.67
N PHE A 13 -40.15 11.23 -1.52
CA PHE A 13 -38.88 11.91 -1.26
C PHE A 13 -38.29 11.50 0.10
N ALA A 14 -39.12 11.44 1.15
CA ALA A 14 -38.69 10.99 2.47
C ALA A 14 -38.18 9.54 2.48
N VAL A 15 -38.85 8.62 1.78
CA VAL A 15 -38.42 7.21 1.66
C VAL A 15 -37.13 7.11 0.84
N SER A 16 -36.96 7.92 -0.20
CA SER A 16 -35.75 7.91 -1.02
C SER A 16 -34.48 8.31 -0.27
N LEU A 17 -34.60 9.11 0.80
CA LEU A 17 -33.47 9.46 1.67
C LEU A 17 -32.94 8.28 2.50
N PHE A 18 -33.76 7.26 2.76
CA PHE A 18 -33.35 6.03 3.46
C PHE A 18 -32.78 4.96 2.53
N LEU A 19 -32.87 5.17 1.21
CA LEU A 19 -32.31 4.26 0.20
C LEU A 19 -30.88 4.66 -0.21
N ILE A 20 -30.30 5.68 0.42
CA ILE A 20 -28.88 6.00 0.22
C ILE A 20 -28.08 4.89 0.92
N PRO A 21 -27.34 4.04 0.18
CA PRO A 21 -26.54 3.00 0.80
C PRO A 21 -25.59 3.64 1.81
N GLY A 22 -25.62 3.10 3.04
CA GLY A 22 -24.72 3.47 4.11
C GLY A 22 -23.28 3.44 3.61
N THR A 23 -22.56 4.49 3.97
CA THR A 23 -21.21 4.87 3.53
C THR A 23 -20.25 3.69 3.29
N ASN A 24 -19.49 3.77 2.19
CA ASN A 24 -18.24 3.01 2.04
C ASN A 24 -17.31 3.39 3.19
N GLN A 25 -17.35 2.66 4.31
CA GLN A 25 -16.37 2.84 5.37
C GLN A 25 -15.00 2.54 4.79
N ALA A 26 -14.11 3.54 4.79
CA ALA A 26 -12.72 3.33 4.44
C ALA A 26 -12.16 2.28 5.41
N LEU A 27 -11.73 1.14 4.88
CA LEU A 27 -11.16 0.09 5.69
C LEU A 27 -9.91 0.62 6.39
N TYR A 28 -9.85 0.45 7.70
CA TYR A 28 -8.69 0.86 8.48
C TYR A 28 -7.55 -0.15 8.31
N PHE A 29 -6.40 0.34 7.88
CA PHE A 29 -5.14 -0.40 7.88
C PHE A 29 -4.28 0.16 9.01
N PRO A 30 -3.90 -0.63 10.02
CA PRO A 30 -3.03 -0.12 11.08
C PRO A 30 -1.68 0.28 10.48
N PRO A 31 -1.07 1.41 10.90
CA PRO A 31 0.19 1.87 10.35
C PRO A 31 1.36 0.93 10.67
N THR A 32 1.21 0.11 11.72
CA THR A 32 2.14 -0.93 12.15
C THR A 32 1.40 -2.23 12.43
N LEU A 33 2.08 -3.37 12.38
CA LEU A 33 1.50 -4.67 12.79
C LEU A 33 2.05 -5.13 14.13
N TYR A 34 1.21 -5.82 14.91
CA TYR A 34 1.59 -6.48 16.16
C TYR A 34 2.23 -5.57 17.20
N ASP A 35 1.81 -4.30 17.24
CA ASP A 35 2.40 -3.26 18.09
C ASP A 35 3.93 -3.13 17.89
N ASN A 36 4.43 -3.52 16.72
CA ASN A 36 5.83 -3.45 16.34
C ASN A 36 6.06 -2.31 15.34
N ASP A 37 6.76 -1.26 15.77
CA ASP A 37 7.08 -0.08 14.97
C ASP A 37 8.07 -0.35 13.82
N GLN A 38 8.61 -1.57 13.76
CA GLN A 38 9.47 -2.03 12.68
C GLN A 38 8.70 -2.71 11.54
N ILE A 39 7.44 -3.10 11.73
CA ILE A 39 6.61 -3.71 10.69
C ILE A 39 5.61 -2.66 10.20
N VAL A 40 5.99 -1.90 9.17
CA VAL A 40 5.29 -0.68 8.76
C VAL A 40 4.40 -0.89 7.54
N LEU A 41 3.23 -0.26 7.55
CA LEU A 41 2.31 -0.24 6.41
C LEU A 41 2.94 0.57 5.26
N VAL A 42 2.99 -0.02 4.08
CA VAL A 42 3.40 0.69 2.85
C VAL A 42 2.19 0.99 1.98
N TYR A 43 1.26 0.04 1.88
CA TYR A 43 0.15 0.15 0.92
C TYR A 43 -1.08 -0.65 1.38
N GLY A 44 -2.27 -0.07 1.30
CA GLY A 44 -3.53 -0.76 1.57
C GLY A 44 -4.48 -0.73 0.37
N HIS A 45 -5.01 -1.90 -0.04
CA HIS A 45 -6.01 -1.98 -1.12
C HIS A 45 -6.83 -3.27 -1.07
N MET A 46 -8.11 -3.17 -1.43
CA MET A 46 -9.07 -4.30 -1.51
C MET A 46 -8.99 -5.24 -0.28
N GLY A 47 -9.04 -4.68 0.92
CA GLY A 47 -8.98 -5.48 2.14
C GLY A 47 -7.59 -5.89 2.62
N HIS A 48 -6.54 -5.63 1.83
CA HIS A 48 -5.20 -6.13 2.11
C HIS A 48 -4.18 -5.01 2.29
N GLY A 49 -3.50 -5.01 3.44
CA GLY A 49 -2.35 -4.17 3.71
C GLY A 49 -1.04 -4.88 3.37
N THR A 50 -0.13 -4.20 2.69
CA THR A 50 1.25 -4.61 2.42
C THR A 50 2.15 -3.92 3.42
N TYR A 51 2.90 -4.70 4.18
CA TYR A 51 3.80 -4.23 5.23
C TYR A 51 5.23 -4.66 4.95
N VAL A 52 6.20 -3.87 5.42
CA VAL A 52 7.62 -4.20 5.38
C VAL A 52 8.11 -4.40 6.80
N ASP A 53 8.72 -5.55 7.06
CA ASP A 53 9.50 -5.76 8.29
C ASP A 53 10.90 -5.19 8.10
N LYS A 54 11.14 -3.99 8.65
CA LYS A 54 12.41 -3.27 8.55
C LYS A 54 13.55 -4.01 9.25
N THR A 55 13.28 -4.86 10.24
CA THR A 55 14.31 -5.63 10.94
C THR A 55 14.85 -6.80 10.10
N SER A 56 14.09 -7.23 9.09
CA SER A 56 14.47 -8.32 8.18
C SER A 56 15.29 -7.86 6.98
N VAL A 57 15.59 -6.56 6.87
CA VAL A 57 16.29 -6.00 5.72
C VAL A 57 17.74 -6.45 5.72
N VAL A 58 18.18 -7.03 4.59
CA VAL A 58 19.55 -7.48 4.37
C VAL A 58 20.13 -6.86 3.12
N VAL A 59 21.42 -6.49 3.18
CA VAL A 59 22.20 -6.04 2.02
C VAL A 59 22.84 -7.25 1.36
N GLU A 60 22.31 -7.68 0.22
CA GLU A 60 22.81 -8.84 -0.54
C GLU A 60 23.99 -8.46 -1.44
N TYR A 61 24.02 -7.21 -1.91
CA TYR A 61 25.10 -6.70 -2.76
C TYR A 61 25.27 -5.19 -2.59
N TYR A 62 26.51 -4.75 -2.44
CA TYR A 62 26.90 -3.35 -2.30
C TYR A 62 28.07 -3.06 -3.24
N ASN A 63 27.79 -2.44 -4.39
CA ASN A 63 28.82 -1.96 -5.32
C ASN A 63 28.27 -0.76 -6.10
N PRO A 64 28.40 0.47 -5.54
CA PRO A 64 27.89 1.67 -6.18
C PRO A 64 28.26 1.76 -7.67
N PRO A 65 27.32 2.12 -8.56
CA PRO A 65 25.98 2.65 -8.26
C PRO A 65 24.90 1.56 -8.05
N TYR A 66 25.28 0.27 -8.02
CA TYR A 66 24.37 -0.86 -7.96
C TYR A 66 24.27 -1.48 -6.57
N TYR A 67 23.03 -1.74 -6.14
CA TYR A 67 22.76 -2.34 -4.84
C TYR A 67 21.71 -3.43 -4.97
N LYS A 68 21.81 -4.48 -4.13
CA LYS A 68 20.73 -5.46 -3.96
C LYS A 68 20.38 -5.59 -2.48
N LEU A 69 19.09 -5.48 -2.18
CA LEU A 69 18.54 -5.62 -0.84
C LEU A 69 17.44 -6.68 -0.86
N ALA A 70 17.24 -7.38 0.25
CA ALA A 70 16.07 -8.22 0.45
C ALA A 70 15.40 -7.89 1.78
N ALA A 71 14.08 -8.08 1.85
CA ALA A 71 13.30 -7.88 3.06
C ALA A 71 12.05 -8.75 3.06
N ASN A 72 11.54 -9.06 4.24
CA ASN A 72 10.23 -9.69 4.40
C ASN A 72 9.12 -8.66 4.17
N VAL A 73 8.24 -9.00 3.25
CA VAL A 73 7.01 -8.26 2.93
C VAL A 73 5.83 -9.10 3.37
N LEU A 74 5.01 -8.53 4.25
CA LEU A 74 3.84 -9.16 4.83
C LEU A 74 2.57 -8.66 4.12
N THR A 75 1.62 -9.55 3.90
CA THR A 75 0.28 -9.22 3.41
C THR A 75 -0.71 -9.52 4.53
N TYR A 76 -1.32 -8.47 5.09
CA TYR A 76 -2.31 -8.58 6.15
C TYR A 76 -3.71 -8.35 5.59
N ASN A 77 -4.65 -9.24 5.88
CA ASN A 77 -6.05 -9.05 5.54
C ASN A 77 -6.72 -8.25 6.67
N ALA A 78 -6.96 -6.96 6.44
CA ALA A 78 -7.52 -6.05 7.42
C ALA A 78 -9.04 -6.24 7.62
N GLU A 79 -9.75 -6.81 6.64
CA GLU A 79 -11.19 -7.12 6.78
C GLU A 79 -11.43 -8.28 7.74
N LYS A 80 -10.55 -9.30 7.70
CA LYS A 80 -10.67 -10.53 8.47
C LYS A 80 -9.74 -10.59 9.68
N GLY A 81 -8.81 -9.65 9.80
CA GLY A 81 -7.92 -9.51 10.95
C GLY A 81 -6.83 -10.59 11.07
N TYR A 82 -6.24 -11.04 9.96
CA TYR A 82 -5.18 -12.05 9.98
C TYR A 82 -4.08 -11.81 8.94
N LEU A 83 -2.90 -12.39 9.18
CA LEU A 83 -1.78 -12.40 8.23
C LEU A 83 -2.06 -13.38 7.09
N ALA A 84 -2.29 -12.86 5.89
CA ALA A 84 -2.55 -13.67 4.70
C ALA A 84 -1.28 -14.32 4.15
N GLY A 85 -0.10 -13.73 4.38
CA GLY A 85 1.17 -14.37 4.05
C GLY A 85 2.38 -13.46 4.25
N THR A 86 3.55 -14.08 4.25
CA THR A 86 4.86 -13.42 4.30
C THR A 86 5.71 -13.96 3.17
N ARG A 87 6.45 -13.08 2.49
CA ARG A 87 7.46 -13.47 1.51
C ARG A 87 8.70 -12.62 1.64
N THR A 88 9.86 -13.20 1.38
CA THR A 88 11.08 -12.44 1.16
C THR A 88 11.06 -11.89 -0.27
N GLN A 89 11.24 -10.59 -0.42
CA GLN A 89 11.28 -9.90 -1.70
C GLN A 89 12.65 -9.30 -1.91
N HIS A 90 13.21 -9.51 -3.10
CA HIS A 90 14.51 -8.98 -3.50
C HIS A 90 14.32 -7.73 -4.36
N TYR A 91 15.18 -6.76 -4.15
CA TYR A 91 15.19 -5.48 -4.86
C TYR A 91 16.58 -5.15 -5.36
N SER A 92 16.67 -4.74 -6.63
CA SER A 92 17.91 -4.18 -7.18
C SER A 92 17.73 -2.69 -7.44
N TYR A 93 18.76 -1.91 -7.14
CA TYR A 93 18.75 -0.45 -7.26
C TYR A 93 19.93 0.01 -8.11
N ASN A 94 19.69 1.00 -8.96
CA ASN A 94 20.75 1.75 -9.64
C ASN A 94 20.56 3.24 -9.33
N ILE A 95 21.47 3.80 -8.54
CA ILE A 95 21.38 5.21 -8.09
C ILE A 95 21.77 6.23 -9.16
N GLU A 96 22.47 5.82 -10.23
CA GLU A 96 22.77 6.72 -11.36
C GLU A 96 21.54 6.97 -12.22
N THR A 97 20.71 5.94 -12.40
CA THR A 97 19.52 6.00 -13.28
C THR A 97 18.21 6.17 -12.54
N GLY A 98 18.20 5.97 -11.21
CA GLY A 98 16.98 5.90 -10.41
C GLY A 98 16.16 4.63 -10.64
N ALA A 99 16.71 3.62 -11.32
CA ALA A 99 15.99 2.40 -11.64
C ALA A 99 15.92 1.46 -10.43
N ILE A 100 14.72 0.94 -10.17
CA ILE A 100 14.44 -0.10 -9.17
C ILE A 100 13.91 -1.34 -9.90
N TYR A 101 14.34 -2.52 -9.47
CA TYR A 101 13.79 -3.80 -9.90
C TYR A 101 13.30 -4.58 -8.68
N SER A 102 12.14 -5.22 -8.79
CA SER A 102 11.56 -6.10 -7.76
C SER A 102 11.63 -7.53 -8.26
N GLY A 103 12.66 -8.29 -7.84
CA GLY A 103 13.07 -9.51 -8.53
C GLY A 103 13.43 -9.19 -9.98
N ASP A 104 12.82 -9.93 -10.92
CA ASP A 104 13.01 -9.73 -12.37
C ASP A 104 12.08 -8.64 -12.96
N TYR A 105 11.22 -8.03 -12.15
CA TYR A 105 10.26 -7.02 -12.62
C TYR A 105 10.83 -5.60 -12.53
N GLY A 106 10.91 -4.92 -13.67
CA GLY A 106 11.38 -3.53 -13.79
C GLY A 106 11.85 -3.19 -15.21
N PRO A 107 12.52 -2.03 -15.41
CA PRO A 107 12.80 -1.02 -14.39
C PRO A 107 11.54 -0.28 -13.94
N LEU A 108 11.48 -0.01 -12.64
CA LEU A 108 10.52 0.84 -11.97
C LEU A 108 11.20 2.14 -11.57
N TYR A 109 10.42 3.22 -11.56
CA TYR A 109 10.89 4.56 -11.21
C TYR A 109 9.89 5.21 -10.27
N ASP A 110 10.38 6.00 -9.33
CA ASP A 110 9.53 6.81 -8.47
C ASP A 110 8.91 7.96 -9.26
N ARG A 111 7.63 7.83 -9.62
CA ARG A 111 6.93 8.84 -10.43
C ARG A 111 5.50 8.99 -9.95
N SER A 112 5.13 10.21 -9.58
CA SER A 112 3.76 10.55 -9.16
C SER A 112 2.69 10.28 -10.23
N THR A 113 3.07 10.21 -11.50
CA THR A 113 2.17 9.91 -12.63
C THR A 113 1.97 8.41 -12.88
N ASN A 114 2.71 7.54 -12.20
CA ASN A 114 2.54 6.10 -12.38
C ASN A 114 1.18 5.65 -11.83
N PRO A 115 0.51 4.68 -12.50
CA PRO A 115 -0.63 4.04 -11.90
C PRO A 115 -0.23 3.37 -10.58
N MET A 116 -1.12 3.37 -9.58
CA MET A 116 -0.85 2.83 -8.24
C MET A 116 -0.23 1.42 -8.25
N ALA A 117 -0.63 0.57 -9.20
CA ALA A 117 -0.08 -0.79 -9.32
C ALA A 117 1.44 -0.82 -9.59
N LYS A 118 1.96 0.18 -10.30
CA LYS A 118 3.41 0.35 -10.54
C LYS A 118 4.10 1.08 -9.40
N GLN A 119 3.39 1.96 -8.70
CA GLN A 119 3.95 2.71 -7.57
C GLN A 119 4.09 1.85 -6.31
N ARG A 120 3.15 0.94 -6.04
CA ARG A 120 3.21 0.02 -4.90
C ARG A 120 4.58 -0.69 -4.75
N PRO A 121 5.11 -1.41 -5.75
CA PRO A 121 6.42 -2.07 -5.59
C PRO A 121 7.57 -1.07 -5.40
N VAL A 122 7.45 0.16 -5.94
CA VAL A 122 8.41 1.24 -5.70
C VAL A 122 8.36 1.70 -4.25
N ASP A 123 7.19 1.97 -3.69
CA ASP A 123 7.04 2.41 -2.30
C ASP A 123 7.61 1.38 -1.32
N VAL A 124 7.37 0.08 -1.58
CA VAL A 124 7.96 -0.99 -0.78
C VAL A 124 9.48 -0.97 -0.87
N ALA A 125 10.03 -0.87 -2.09
CA ALA A 125 11.47 -0.80 -2.30
C ALA A 125 12.11 0.43 -1.63
N LYS A 126 11.42 1.58 -1.62
CA LYS A 126 11.86 2.80 -0.94
C LYS A 126 11.92 2.63 0.57
N THR A 127 10.90 2.01 1.17
CA THR A 127 10.92 1.67 2.60
C THR A 127 12.07 0.72 2.94
N VAL A 128 12.35 -0.28 2.10
CA VAL A 128 13.48 -1.19 2.27
C VAL A 128 14.82 -0.45 2.18
N TRP A 129 14.97 0.45 1.21
CA TRP A 129 16.16 1.29 1.05
C TRP A 129 16.40 2.18 2.28
N GLU A 130 15.34 2.85 2.76
CA GLU A 130 15.40 3.71 3.93
C GLU A 130 15.75 2.94 5.20
N ALA A 131 15.22 1.73 5.36
CA ALA A 131 15.57 0.86 6.47
C ALA A 131 17.04 0.41 6.43
N ALA A 132 17.58 0.11 5.24
CA ALA A 132 18.97 -0.34 5.08
C ALA A 132 20.00 0.78 5.30
N TYR A 133 19.71 1.98 4.79
CA TYR A 133 20.70 3.06 4.68
C TYR A 133 20.36 4.31 5.50
N HIS A 134 19.22 4.31 6.20
CA HIS A 134 18.73 5.45 6.98
C HIS A 134 18.64 6.75 6.18
N MET A 135 18.34 6.62 4.89
CA MET A 135 18.18 7.74 3.97
C MET A 135 17.03 7.48 3.00
N PRO A 136 16.24 8.51 2.62
CA PRO A 136 15.18 8.32 1.65
C PRO A 136 15.77 8.08 0.25
N TRP A 137 15.05 7.31 -0.56
CA TRP A 137 15.30 7.19 -2.00
C TRP A 137 14.94 8.51 -2.69
N LYS A 138 15.88 9.08 -3.47
CA LYS A 138 15.73 10.43 -4.07
C LYS A 138 15.90 10.49 -5.59
N TRP A 139 16.10 9.34 -6.23
CA TRP A 139 16.40 9.23 -7.66
C TRP A 139 15.16 8.83 -8.45
#